data_AF-A0A1R1DD62-F1
#
_entry.id   AF-A0A1R1DD62-F1
#
_cell.length_a   1.000
_cell.length_b   1.000
_cell.length_c   1.000
_cell.angle_alpha   90.00
_cell.angle_beta   90.00
_cell.angle_gamma   90.00
#
_symmetry.space_group_name_H-M   'P 1'
#
loop_
_entity.id
_entity.type
_entity.pdbx_description
1 polymer ?
#
loop_
_entity_poly.entity_id
_entity_poly.type
_entity_poly.pdbx_seq_one_letter_code
_entity_poly.pdbx_strand_id
1 'polypeptide(L)'
;MERLTDEVQTGVFATLKNHKSESGEFSKYEAFYNYSFAVTRLKQFEDAVAPHPIDEWHEDIGDVLWWLFPIQEPPYCGSPLDSNWPNFHTHWTPLIIPGEPDFQNSKEV
;
A
#
# COMPACT_ATOMS: atom_id res chain seq x y z
N MET A 1 2.22 8.53 -13.11
CA MET A 1 1.06 7.66 -13.40
C MET A 1 -0.17 8.39 -12.88
N GLU A 2 -1.26 8.42 -13.63
CA GLU A 2 -2.49 9.04 -13.14
C GLU A 2 -3.20 8.08 -12.17
N ARG A 3 -3.55 8.56 -10.97
CA ARG A 3 -4.22 7.78 -9.93
C ARG A 3 -5.68 7.51 -10.32
N LEU A 4 -6.06 6.23 -10.36
CA LEU A 4 -7.40 5.72 -10.71
C LEU A 4 -8.35 5.63 -9.52
N THR A 5 -7.83 5.36 -8.32
CA THR A 5 -8.64 5.27 -7.10
C THR A 5 -8.85 6.63 -6.46
N ASP A 6 -9.97 6.81 -5.75
CA ASP A 6 -10.17 7.97 -4.90
C ASP A 6 -9.06 8.06 -3.84
N GLU A 7 -8.59 9.28 -3.61
CA GLU A 7 -7.50 9.54 -2.67
C GLU A 7 -7.97 9.29 -1.23
N VAL A 8 -9.14 9.82 -0.90
CA VAL A 8 -9.79 9.64 0.39
C VAL A 8 -10.67 8.39 0.34
N GLN A 9 -10.35 7.42 1.19
CA GLN A 9 -11.19 6.25 1.38
C GLN A 9 -12.23 6.51 2.49
N THR A 10 -13.50 6.62 2.11
CA THR A 10 -14.63 6.72 3.04
C THR A 10 -15.25 5.34 3.27
N GLY A 11 -14.71 4.56 4.22
CA GLY A 11 -15.23 3.25 4.59
C GLY A 11 -14.21 2.12 4.45
N VAL A 12 -14.68 0.87 4.42
CA VAL A 12 -13.81 -0.33 4.42
C VAL A 12 -13.17 -0.59 3.05
N PHE A 13 -13.83 -0.19 1.97
CA PHE A 13 -13.35 -0.41 0.60
C PHE A 13 -13.05 0.89 -0.11
N ALA A 14 -12.08 0.86 -1.01
CA ALA A 14 -11.75 1.97 -1.89
C ALA A 14 -12.76 2.07 -3.06
N THR A 15 -12.79 3.24 -3.70
CA THR A 15 -13.64 3.51 -4.88
C THR A 15 -12.79 4.02 -6.03
N LEU A 16 -13.28 3.87 -7.26
CA LEU A 16 -12.66 4.42 -8.47
C LEU A 16 -13.24 5.82 -8.76
N LYS A 17 -12.38 6.80 -9.03
CA LYS A 17 -12.76 8.23 -9.19
C LYS A 17 -13.90 8.49 -10.16
N ASN A 18 -14.01 7.69 -11.22
CA ASN A 18 -14.95 7.90 -12.33
C ASN A 18 -15.98 6.78 -12.48
N HIS A 19 -16.07 5.87 -11.51
CA HIS A 19 -17.02 4.77 -11.58
C HIS A 19 -18.40 5.23 -11.08
N LYS A 20 -19.42 5.05 -11.93
CA LYS A 20 -20.83 5.26 -11.57
C LYS A 20 -21.52 3.91 -11.58
N SER A 21 -21.93 3.44 -10.42
CA SER A 21 -22.55 2.12 -10.33
C SER A 21 -23.94 2.10 -10.95
N GLU A 22 -24.25 1.02 -11.65
CA GLU A 22 -25.55 0.77 -12.25
C GLU A 22 -26.44 -0.08 -11.35
N SER A 23 -27.77 0.05 -11.51
CA SER A 23 -28.72 -0.74 -10.74
C SER A 23 -28.57 -2.23 -11.05
N GLY A 24 -28.24 -3.04 -10.04
CA GLY A 24 -28.06 -4.49 -10.17
C GLY A 24 -26.65 -4.94 -10.52
N GLU A 25 -25.71 -4.02 -10.74
CA GLU A 25 -24.29 -4.30 -11.03
C GLU A 25 -23.66 -5.21 -9.97
N PHE A 26 -23.99 -4.96 -8.70
CA PHE A 26 -23.55 -5.73 -7.54
C PHE A 26 -24.67 -6.58 -6.95
N SER A 27 -25.54 -7.13 -7.79
CA SER A 27 -26.66 -7.99 -7.36
C SER A 27 -26.24 -9.28 -6.66
N LYS A 28 -24.98 -9.70 -6.83
CA LYS A 28 -24.37 -10.83 -6.12
C LYS A 28 -23.28 -10.34 -5.18
N TYR A 29 -23.26 -10.91 -3.98
CA TYR A 29 -22.22 -10.62 -2.98
C TYR A 29 -20.81 -10.85 -3.53
N GLU A 30 -20.57 -11.95 -4.23
CA GLU A 30 -19.25 -12.24 -4.80
C GLU A 30 -18.79 -11.18 -5.81
N ALA A 31 -19.70 -10.65 -6.63
CA ALA A 31 -19.38 -9.58 -7.58
C ALA A 31 -18.99 -8.30 -6.83
N PHE A 32 -19.78 -7.92 -5.83
CA PHE A 32 -19.46 -6.79 -4.96
C PHE A 32 -18.11 -6.95 -4.27
N TYR A 33 -17.90 -8.10 -3.62
CA TYR A 33 -16.72 -8.37 -2.82
C TYR A 33 -15.46 -8.40 -3.68
N ASN A 34 -15.47 -9.14 -4.80
CA ASN A 34 -14.32 -9.23 -5.70
C ASN A 34 -13.96 -7.88 -6.31
N TYR A 35 -14.97 -7.10 -6.73
CA TYR A 35 -14.76 -5.73 -7.22
C TYR A 35 -14.13 -4.85 -6.14
N SER A 36 -14.76 -4.78 -4.97
CA SER A 36 -14.33 -3.91 -3.87
C SER A 36 -12.93 -4.25 -3.41
N PHE A 37 -12.61 -5.53 -3.31
CA PHE A 37 -11.29 -6.00 -2.93
C PHE A 37 -10.23 -5.71 -4.00
N ALA A 38 -10.57 -5.84 -5.28
CA ALA A 38 -9.67 -5.47 -6.37
C ALA A 38 -9.36 -3.96 -6.38
N VAL A 39 -10.37 -3.11 -6.17
CA VAL A 39 -10.20 -1.65 -6.11
C VAL A 39 -9.38 -1.25 -4.87
N THR A 40 -9.63 -1.86 -3.71
CA THR A 40 -8.82 -1.62 -2.50
C THR A 40 -7.36 -2.01 -2.72
N ARG A 41 -7.09 -3.18 -3.33
CA ARG A 41 -5.72 -3.58 -3.67
C ARG A 41 -5.07 -2.62 -4.65
N LEU A 42 -5.80 -2.15 -5.66
CA LEU A 42 -5.30 -1.13 -6.57
C LEU A 42 -4.89 0.14 -5.82
N LYS A 43 -5.71 0.63 -4.88
CA LYS A 43 -5.36 1.77 -4.03
C LYS A 43 -4.08 1.53 -3.24
N GLN A 44 -3.94 0.36 -2.62
CA GLN A 44 -2.72 0.01 -1.88
C GLN A 44 -1.48 0.03 -2.76
N PHE A 45 -1.58 -0.46 -4.00
CA PHE A 45 -0.48 -0.39 -4.96
C PHE A 45 -0.18 1.05 -5.41
N GLU A 46 -1.20 1.86 -5.68
CA GLU A 46 -1.03 3.28 -6.04
C GLU A 46 -0.36 4.08 -4.92
N ASP A 47 -0.75 3.83 -3.66
CA ASP A 47 -0.15 4.46 -2.50
C ASP A 47 1.29 3.96 -2.27
N ALA A 48 1.57 2.67 -2.48
CA ALA A 48 2.92 2.11 -2.33
C ALA A 48 3.94 2.59 -3.37
N VAL A 49 3.50 3.09 -4.52
CA VAL A 49 4.39 3.68 -5.54
C VAL A 49 4.52 5.20 -5.43
N ALA A 50 3.73 5.83 -4.55
CA ALA A 50 3.76 7.28 -4.33
C ALA A 50 4.71 7.61 -3.16
N PRO A 51 5.86 8.27 -3.40
CA PRO A 51 6.74 8.69 -2.33
C PRO A 51 6.13 9.85 -1.55
N HIS A 52 6.05 9.70 -0.24
CA HIS A 52 5.63 10.71 0.73
C HIS A 52 6.86 11.38 1.35
N PRO A 53 6.85 12.68 1.64
CA PRO A 53 7.93 13.34 2.37
C PRO A 53 8.06 12.81 3.81
N ILE A 54 9.27 12.88 4.38
CA ILE A 54 9.54 12.44 5.76
C ILE A 54 8.63 13.11 6.81
N ASP A 55 8.23 14.36 6.59
CA ASP A 55 7.37 15.12 7.51
C ASP A 55 5.93 14.57 7.60
N GLU A 56 5.50 13.78 6.62
CA GLU A 56 4.20 13.09 6.65
C GLU A 56 4.25 11.77 7.44
N TRP A 57 5.45 11.26 7.76
CA TRP A 57 5.58 10.05 8.55
C TRP A 57 5.35 10.32 10.04
N HIS A 58 4.72 9.37 10.73
CA HIS A 58 4.57 9.35 12.17
C HIS A 58 4.58 7.92 12.69
N GLU A 59 4.81 7.74 14.01
CA GLU A 59 4.99 6.42 14.63
C GLU A 59 3.81 5.46 14.42
N ASP A 60 2.58 5.97 14.33
CA ASP A 60 1.39 5.14 14.06
C ASP A 60 1.37 4.52 12.65
N ILE A 61 2.17 5.03 11.70
CA ILE A 61 2.33 4.39 10.37
C ILE A 61 3.17 3.12 10.50
N GLY A 62 4.15 3.12 11.41
CA GLY A 62 5.08 2.02 11.62
C GLY A 62 6.16 1.94 10.54
N ASP A 63 6.59 0.71 10.25
CA ASP A 63 7.71 0.43 9.35
C ASP A 63 7.34 0.68 7.88
N VAL A 64 8.24 1.37 7.17
CA VAL A 64 8.08 1.75 5.78
C VAL A 64 9.39 1.56 5.00
N LEU A 65 9.33 1.76 3.68
CA LEU A 65 10.52 1.83 2.84
C LEU A 65 10.95 3.28 2.70
N TRP A 66 12.21 3.55 3.00
CA TRP A 66 12.78 4.89 3.03
C TRP A 66 13.73 5.14 1.87
N TRP A 67 13.60 6.30 1.25
CA TRP A 67 14.28 6.66 0.02
C TRP A 67 15.04 7.98 0.15
N LEU A 68 16.20 8.02 -0.50
CA LEU A 68 16.90 9.26 -0.84
C LEU A 68 16.73 9.50 -2.35
N PHE A 69 16.30 10.70 -2.72
CA PHE A 69 16.24 11.12 -4.12
C PHE A 69 17.35 12.14 -4.44
N PRO A 70 18.03 12.03 -5.59
CA PRO A 70 17.96 10.92 -6.56
C PRO A 70 18.41 9.59 -5.94
N ILE A 71 17.88 8.48 -6.45
CA ILE A 71 18.18 7.13 -5.93
C ILE A 71 19.67 6.85 -6.07
N GLN A 72 20.33 6.61 -4.93
CA GLN A 72 21.77 6.31 -4.85
C GLN A 72 22.03 4.89 -4.31
N GLU A 73 21.14 4.39 -3.46
CA GLU A 73 21.24 3.07 -2.84
C GLU A 73 19.84 2.44 -2.66
N PRO A 74 19.76 1.14 -2.34
CA PRO A 74 18.51 0.49 -1.99
C PRO A 74 17.82 1.18 -0.80
N PRO A 75 16.49 1.11 -0.69
CA PRO A 75 15.78 1.73 0.40
C PRO A 75 16.10 1.07 1.75
N TYR A 76 16.11 1.86 2.82
CA TYR A 76 16.09 1.33 4.18
C TYR A 76 14.67 0.84 4.52
N CYS A 77 14.57 -0.32 5.18
CA CYS A 77 13.31 -0.88 5.65
C CYS A 77 13.24 -0.77 7.17
N GLY A 78 12.24 -0.06 7.70
CA GLY A 78 12.04 0.12 9.15
C GLY A 78 11.54 1.52 9.49
N SER A 79 12.02 2.08 10.61
CA SER A 79 11.60 3.36 11.15
C SER A 79 12.76 4.33 11.42
N PRO A 80 12.54 5.66 11.42
CA PRO A 80 13.54 6.64 11.85
C PRO A 80 13.90 6.56 13.34
N LEU A 81 13.12 5.80 14.13
CA LEU A 81 13.37 5.56 15.55
C LEU A 81 14.39 4.43 15.78
N ASP A 82 14.77 3.70 14.73
CA ASP A 82 15.70 2.60 14.82
C ASP A 82 17.12 3.09 15.13
N SER A 83 17.87 2.35 15.96
CA SER A 83 19.21 2.75 16.40
C SER A 83 20.24 2.81 15.26
N ASN A 84 19.99 2.10 14.17
CA ASN A 84 20.81 2.00 12.97
C ASN A 84 20.30 2.88 11.82
N TRP A 85 19.33 3.76 12.07
CA TRP A 85 18.78 4.66 11.07
C TRP A 85 19.85 5.66 10.54
N PRO A 86 20.09 5.73 9.21
CA PRO A 86 21.17 6.58 8.66
C PRO A 86 20.90 8.10 8.65
N ASN A 87 19.66 8.53 8.89
CA ASN A 87 19.26 9.94 9.03
C ASN A 87 19.47 10.86 7.81
N PHE A 88 19.55 10.31 6.60
CA PHE A 88 19.60 11.11 5.35
C PHE A 88 18.44 10.89 4.40
N HIS A 89 17.56 9.91 4.64
CA HIS A 89 16.41 9.66 3.77
C HIS A 89 15.43 10.83 3.82
N THR A 90 14.77 11.10 2.70
CA THR A 90 13.91 12.28 2.51
C THR A 90 12.45 11.93 2.30
N HIS A 91 12.19 10.72 1.78
CA HIS A 91 10.86 10.26 1.43
C HIS A 91 10.66 8.82 1.89
N TRP A 92 9.41 8.42 2.02
CA TRP A 92 9.01 7.05 2.33
C TRP A 92 7.90 6.57 1.42
N THR A 93 7.77 5.26 1.28
CA THR A 93 6.62 4.59 0.66
C THR A 93 6.11 3.50 1.58
N PRO A 94 4.79 3.26 1.67
CA PRO A 94 4.24 2.16 2.44
C PRO A 94 4.89 0.80 2.11
N LEU A 95 5.21 0.02 3.15
CA LEU A 95 5.68 -1.36 2.98
C LEU A 95 4.48 -2.30 2.81
N ILE A 96 4.33 -2.90 1.62
CA ILE A 96 3.32 -3.94 1.40
C ILE A 96 3.82 -5.25 2.02
N ILE A 97 3.24 -5.63 3.16
CA ILE A 97 3.58 -6.87 3.86
C ILE A 97 2.98 -8.06 3.09
N PRO A 98 3.80 -9.06 2.70
CA PRO A 98 3.27 -10.27 2.08
C PRO A 98 2.40 -11.05 3.08
N GLY A 99 1.41 -11.78 2.56
CA GLY A 99 0.64 -12.71 3.38
C GLY A 99 1.51 -13.84 3.94
N GLU A 100 0.96 -14.57 4.91
CA GLU A 100 1.65 -15.74 5.47
C GLU A 100 2.04 -16.73 4.37
N PRO A 101 3.27 -17.28 4.40
CA PRO A 101 3.69 -18.28 3.44
C PRO A 101 2.86 -19.56 3.63
N ASP A 102 2.53 -20.20 2.51
CA ASP A 102 1.84 -21.49 2.55
C ASP A 102 2.83 -22.61 2.90
N PHE A 103 2.78 -23.10 4.14
CA PHE A 103 3.69 -24.13 4.64
C PHE A 103 3.32 -25.57 4.19
N GLN A 104 2.35 -25.75 3.30
CA GLN A 104 1.86 -27.08 2.91
C GLN A 104 2.90 -28.00 2.22
N ASN A 105 4.06 -27.48 1.80
CA ASN A 105 5.09 -28.26 1.09
C ASN A 105 6.42 -28.46 1.85
N SER A 106 6.50 -28.18 3.15
CA SER A 106 7.77 -28.33 3.90
C SER A 106 8.03 -29.73 4.49
N LYS A 107 7.36 -30.78 3.99
CA LYS A 107 7.62 -32.17 4.38
C LYS A 107 8.20 -32.96 3.22
N GLU A 108 9.46 -32.72 2.86
CA GLU A 108 10.32 -33.64 2.12
C GLU A 108 11.74 -33.04 1.97
N VAL A 109 12.53 -33.05 3.05
CA VAL A 109 14.00 -33.05 3.00
C VAL A 109 14.53 -33.89 4.16
#